data_AF-A0A383BLY8-F1
#
_entry.id   AF-A0A383BLY8-F1
#
_cell.length_a   1.000
_cell.length_b   1.000
_cell.length_c   1.000
_cell.angle_alpha   90.00
_cell.angle_beta   90.00
_cell.angle_gamma   90.00
#
_symmetry.space_group_name_H-M   'P 1'
#
loop_
_entity.id
_entity.type
_entity.pdbx_description
1 polymer ?
#
loop_
_entity_poly.entity_id
_entity_poly.type
_entity_poly.pdbx_seq_one_letter_code
_entity_poly.pdbx_strand_id
1 'polypeptide(L)' 'MNLAIWDIESSNANTDFGSIIEVGGILVDENFKEKDRFNLRC' A
#
# COMPACT_ATOMS: atom_id res chain seq x y z
N MET A 1 -15.17 -3.87 -11.83
CA MET A 1 -14.85 -3.72 -10.38
C MET A 1 -13.43 -3.15 -10.25
N ASN A 2 -13.08 -2.42 -9.17
CA ASN A 2 -11.69 -2.01 -8.92
C ASN A 2 -11.24 -2.55 -7.55
N LEU A 3 -10.02 -3.07 -7.45
CA LEU A 3 -9.39 -3.56 -6.21
C LEU A 3 -8.14 -2.74 -5.92
N ALA A 4 -7.96 -2.32 -4.66
CA ALA A 4 -6.72 -1.73 -4.19
C ALA A 4 -5.86 -2.80 -3.50
N ILE A 5 -4.63 -2.99 -3.98
CA ILE A 5 -3.62 -3.83 -3.34
C ILE A 5 -2.56 -2.88 -2.78
N TRP A 6 -2.27 -3.00 -1.50
CA TRP A 6 -1.37 -2.07 -0.80
C TRP A 6 -0.51 -2.82 0.23
N ASP A 7 0.60 -2.19 0.56
CA ASP A 7 1.57 -2.69 1.54
C ASP A 7 2.16 -1.52 2.35
N ILE A 8 2.60 -1.82 3.57
CA ILE A 8 3.19 -0.85 4.51
C ILE A 8 4.55 -1.35 4.96
N GLU A 9 5.55 -0.48 4.82
CA GLU A 9 6.82 -0.64 5.53
C GLU A 9 6.74 0.13 6.84
N SER A 10 7.02 -0.56 7.94
CA SER A 10 6.93 -0.01 9.30
C SER A 10 8.27 -0.12 10.02
N SER A 11 8.48 0.74 11.01
CA SER A 11 9.70 0.74 11.82
C SER A 11 9.87 -0.54 12.66
N ASN A 12 8.79 -1.29 12.87
CA ASN A 12 8.73 -2.54 13.62
C ASN A 12 7.33 -3.17 13.47
N ALA A 13 7.17 -4.40 13.95
CA ALA A 13 5.91 -5.15 13.85
C ALA A 13 4.82 -4.74 14.86
N ASN A 14 5.01 -3.73 15.70
CA ASN A 14 3.99 -3.26 16.64
C ASN A 14 2.94 -2.43 15.89
N THR A 15 1.69 -2.88 15.92
CA THR A 15 0.56 -2.26 15.19
C THR A 15 -0.05 -1.06 15.88
N ASP A 16 0.26 -0.80 17.15
CA ASP A 16 -0.38 0.24 17.95
C ASP A 16 0.49 1.50 18.07
N PHE A 17 1.82 1.34 18.16
CA PHE A 17 2.77 2.44 18.40
C PHE A 17 4.00 2.45 17.46
N GLY A 18 4.00 1.62 16.42
CA GLY A 18 5.01 1.66 15.36
C GLY A 18 4.80 2.84 14.40
N SER A 19 5.89 3.39 13.87
CA SER A 19 5.81 4.40 12.81
C SER A 19 5.73 3.73 11.43
N ILE A 20 4.83 4.22 10.58
CA ILE A 20 4.84 3.92 9.15
C ILE A 20 6.00 4.69 8.51
N ILE A 21 6.84 3.99 7.73
CA ILE A 21 7.96 4.58 7.00
C ILE A 21 7.59 4.79 5.52
N GLU A 22 6.84 3.85 4.95
CA GLU A 22 6.37 3.91 3.57
C GLU A 22 4.98 3.29 3.44
N VAL A 23 4.17 3.86 2.55
CA VAL A 23 2.93 3.23 2.06
C VAL A 23 2.97 3.18 0.54
N GLY A 24 2.80 1.99 -0.01
CA GLY A 24 2.70 1.77 -1.45
C GLY A 24 1.41 1.05 -1.82
N GLY A 25 0.93 1.28 -3.03
CA GLY A 25 -0.20 0.51 -3.53
C GLY A 25 -0.49 0.71 -5.02
N ILE A 26 -1.28 -0.21 -5.55
CA ILE A 26 -1.77 -0.21 -6.93
C ILE A 26 -3.28 -0.38 -6.95
N LEU A 27 -3.93 0.31 -7.88
CA LEU A 27 -5.32 0.09 -8.23
C LEU A 27 -5.36 -0.87 -9.42
N VAL A 28 -6.10 -1.96 -9.32
CA VAL A 28 -6.29 -2.93 -10.41
C VAL A 28 -7.76 -3.08 -10.80
N ASP A 29 -8.02 -3.48 -12.05
CA ASP A 29 -9.35 -3.92 -12.48
C ASP A 29 -9.64 -5.39 -12.12
N GLU A 30 -10.80 -5.88 -12.55
CA GLU A 30 -11.24 -7.27 -12.36
C GLU A 30 -10.37 -8.33 -13.06
N ASN A 31 -9.50 -7.93 -14.00
CA ASN A 31 -8.51 -8.80 -14.63
C ASN A 31 -7.12 -8.66 -13.99
N PHE A 32 -7.05 -8.03 -12.80
CA PHE A 32 -5.80 -7.71 -12.10
C PHE A 32 -4.83 -6.85 -12.92
N LYS A 33 -5.34 -6.07 -13.88
CA LYS A 33 -4.51 -5.13 -14.64
C LYS A 33 -4.36 -3.83 -13.88
N GLU A 34 -3.12 -3.38 -13.69
CA GLU A 34 -2.80 -2.10 -13.06
C GLU A 34 -3.40 -0.92 -13.84
N LYS A 35 -4.07 -0.05 -13.10
CA LYS A 35 -4.68 1.19 -13.58
C LYS A 35 -3.97 2.42 -13.05
N ASP A 36 -3.47 2.34 -11.82
CA ASP A 36 -2.79 3.45 -11.15
C ASP A 36 -1.90 2.95 -10.01
N ARG A 37 -0.95 3.78 -9.57
CA ARG A 37 0.05 3.47 -8.55
C ARG A 37 0.38 4.69 -7.69
N PHE A 38 0.53 4.47 -6.40
CA PHE A 38 1.05 5.48 -5.47
C PHE A 38 2.21 4.93 -4.63
N ASN A 39 3.07 5.84 -4.18
CA ASN A 39 4.16 5.58 -3.24
C ASN A 39 4.38 6.85 -2.40
N LEU A 40 4.30 6.71 -1.08
CA LEU A 40 4.49 7.79 -0.12
C LEU A 40 5.53 7.37 0.91
N ARG A 41 6.55 8.21 1.12
CA ARG A 41 7.62 8.01 2.11
C ARG A 41 7.65 9.21 3.07
N CYS A 42 7.91 8.93 4.35
CA CYS A 42 8.12 9.95 5.39
C CYS A 42 9.60 10.23 5.65
#